data_AF-A0A6J5V368-F1
#
_entry.id   AF-A0A6J5V368-F1
#
_cell.length_a   1.000
_cell.length_b   1.000
_cell.length_c   1.000
_cell.angle_alpha   90.00
_cell.angle_beta   90.00
_cell.angle_gamma   90.00
#
_symmetry.space_group_name_H-M   'P 1'
#
loop_
_entity.id
_entity.type
_entity.pdbx_description
1 polymer ?
#
loop_
_entity_poly.entity_id
_entity_poly.type
_entity_poly.pdbx_seq_one_letter_code
_entity_poly.pdbx_strand_id
1 'polypeptide(L)'
;MAVLLSSSASSTIFTLSSSSPTPKPPKTLPFLISTNNPNRKLPGRAKSLSPLRVAVPATQPQTTDPEAPPTQTEQDGEDYRVEDEVDDENPTTKFNWRDHWYPVSLIEDLDPRLPTPFQLLGRDLVLWYDKSSGEWVAFDDKCPHRLAPLSEGRIDEGGNLQCSYHGWSFDGCGSCVKIPQASSEGPEARALRSPRACATRFPTLVSQGLLFVWPDENGWERANATKPPMLPEEFGKPEFSSVTIQRDLFYGYDTLMENVSDPSHIDFAHHKVTGRRDRAKPLPFKVEASGPWGFAGANEGNPRITAEFIAPCYYLNKIEIDTKLPLVGDQKWIIWICSFNVPMAPGKTRSIVCSARNFFQFSMPGPAWWQVVPRWHEHWTSNKVYDGDMIVLQGQEKVFLSKSKEESGDVNKQYTKITFTPTQADRFVLAFRNWLRRHGNSQPEWFGSIDQQPLPSMVLSKRQMLDRFEQHTLKCSSCKQAYTAFQTWQKLLIGATIVFCATAGIPSDLQLRIILASFALLSAALAYALRELGKNFVFVDYVHAEIE
;
A
#
# COMPACT_ATOMS: atom_id res chain seq x y z
N MET A 1 21.21 -32.86 15.99
CA MET A 1 22.53 -33.45 16.34
C MET A 1 23.32 -32.38 17.08
N ALA A 2 23.58 -32.64 18.37
CA ALA A 2 24.23 -31.73 19.30
C ALA A 2 25.75 -31.67 19.06
N VAL A 3 26.38 -30.50 19.27
CA VAL A 3 27.48 -30.28 20.24
C VAL A 3 27.55 -28.77 20.53
N LEU A 4 27.43 -28.45 21.82
CA LEU A 4 27.63 -27.15 22.47
C LEU A 4 29.11 -26.76 22.48
N LEU A 5 29.42 -25.45 22.42
CA LEU A 5 30.53 -24.87 23.18
C LEU A 5 30.20 -23.43 23.59
N SER A 6 30.03 -23.28 24.90
CA SER A 6 29.99 -22.03 25.65
C SER A 6 31.39 -21.47 25.86
N SER A 7 31.56 -20.15 25.81
CA SER A 7 32.59 -19.48 26.63
C SER A 7 32.08 -18.13 27.11
N SER A 8 31.97 -18.04 28.44
CA SER A 8 31.81 -16.83 29.22
C SER A 8 33.17 -16.15 29.39
N ALA A 9 33.24 -14.84 29.22
CA ALA A 9 34.32 -14.03 29.74
C ALA A 9 33.74 -12.75 30.36
N SER A 10 33.97 -12.59 31.67
CA SER A 10 33.82 -11.33 32.39
C SER A 10 34.93 -10.37 31.99
N SER A 11 34.61 -9.08 31.89
CA SER A 11 35.63 -8.03 32.00
C SER A 11 35.05 -6.78 32.66
N THR A 12 35.80 -6.37 33.68
CA THR A 12 35.58 -5.25 34.60
C THR A 12 35.83 -3.91 33.90
N ILE A 13 35.16 -2.90 34.45
CA ILE A 13 35.10 -1.47 34.10
C ILE A 13 36.48 -0.83 33.89
N PHE A 14 36.60 -0.02 32.82
CA PHE A 14 37.49 1.15 32.77
C PHE A 14 36.72 2.36 32.25
N THR A 15 36.55 3.36 33.11
CA THR A 15 36.13 4.71 32.78
C THR A 15 37.26 5.46 32.09
N LEU A 16 37.00 5.96 30.87
CA LEU A 16 37.87 6.93 30.19
C LEU A 16 37.04 8.17 29.83
N SER A 17 37.36 9.25 30.52
CA SER A 17 37.02 10.63 30.18
C SER A 17 37.76 11.03 28.90
N SER A 18 37.05 11.49 27.87
CA SER A 18 37.67 12.26 26.79
C SER A 18 36.73 13.35 26.26
N SER A 19 37.20 14.59 26.41
CA SER A 19 36.68 15.85 25.89
C SER A 19 36.31 15.82 24.41
N SER A 20 35.13 16.34 24.08
CA SER A 20 34.64 16.55 22.71
C SER A 20 35.30 17.78 22.05
N PRO A 21 35.72 17.71 20.77
CA PRO A 21 35.84 18.88 19.93
C PRO A 21 34.63 18.99 19.00
N THR A 22 33.99 20.16 19.02
CA THR A 22 32.92 20.61 18.12
C THR A 22 33.36 20.62 16.65
N PRO A 23 32.57 20.11 15.68
CA PRO A 23 32.81 20.36 14.27
C PRO A 23 32.10 21.64 13.79
N LYS A 24 32.86 22.49 13.08
CA LYS A 24 32.39 23.68 12.36
C LYS A 24 31.52 23.31 11.14
N PRO A 25 30.57 24.16 10.72
CA PRO A 25 29.68 23.87 9.61
C PRO A 25 30.38 24.01 8.23
N PRO A 26 29.99 23.21 7.22
CA PRO A 26 30.48 23.38 5.86
C PRO A 26 29.81 24.58 5.16
N LYS A 27 30.63 25.34 4.43
CA LYS A 27 30.26 26.52 3.66
C LYS A 27 29.39 26.17 2.46
N THR A 28 28.30 26.90 2.30
CA THR A 28 27.41 26.95 1.13
C THR A 28 28.11 27.56 -0.09
N LEU A 29 27.96 26.92 -1.26
CA LEU A 29 28.25 27.48 -2.58
C LEU A 29 26.93 27.82 -3.29
N PRO A 30 26.85 28.93 -4.05
CA PRO A 30 25.59 29.47 -4.55
C PRO A 30 25.09 28.76 -5.81
N PHE A 31 23.77 28.58 -5.87
CA PHE A 31 23.02 28.17 -7.05
C PHE A 31 23.08 29.27 -8.12
N LEU A 32 23.59 28.92 -9.31
CA LEU A 32 23.43 29.73 -10.52
C LEU A 32 22.12 29.36 -11.21
N ILE A 33 21.21 30.33 -11.24
CA ILE A 33 19.95 30.32 -11.98
C ILE A 33 20.29 30.62 -13.45
N SER A 34 20.02 29.67 -14.34
CA SER A 34 20.12 29.89 -15.78
C SER A 34 18.80 30.45 -16.32
N THR A 35 18.81 31.73 -16.68
CA THR A 35 17.74 32.43 -17.39
C THR A 35 17.89 32.17 -18.90
N ASN A 36 16.90 31.52 -19.52
CA ASN A 36 16.83 31.39 -20.98
C ASN A 36 16.39 32.71 -21.62
N ASN A 37 17.21 33.22 -22.53
CA ASN A 37 16.94 34.39 -23.37
C ASN A 37 16.44 33.91 -24.76
N PRO A 38 15.33 34.45 -25.30
CA PRO A 38 14.77 33.98 -26.57
C PRO A 38 15.33 34.81 -27.72
N ASN A 39 16.15 34.20 -28.59
CA ASN A 39 16.26 34.57 -30.01
C ASN A 39 17.37 33.77 -30.70
N ARG A 40 16.99 32.75 -31.48
CA ARG A 40 17.79 32.32 -32.63
C ARG A 40 16.91 31.65 -33.68
N LYS A 41 16.59 32.40 -34.74
CA LYS A 41 16.08 31.88 -36.01
C LYS A 41 17.19 31.16 -36.77
N LEU A 42 16.85 30.08 -37.48
CA LEU A 42 17.46 29.55 -38.73
C LEU A 42 16.60 28.36 -39.23
N PRO A 43 16.69 27.93 -40.50
CA PRO A 43 15.56 28.00 -41.44
C PRO A 43 14.98 26.63 -41.86
N GLY A 44 13.90 26.70 -42.64
CA GLY A 44 12.94 25.63 -42.87
C GLY A 44 13.38 24.42 -43.71
N ARG A 45 12.62 23.33 -43.55
CA ARG A 45 11.91 22.68 -44.65
C ARG A 45 10.78 21.81 -44.09
N ALA A 46 9.54 22.25 -44.29
CA ALA A 46 8.35 21.51 -43.89
C ALA A 46 8.15 20.28 -44.79
N LYS A 47 7.96 19.10 -44.19
CA LYS A 47 7.23 17.99 -44.81
C LYS A 47 6.07 17.65 -43.88
N SER A 48 4.87 17.97 -44.35
CA SER A 48 3.59 17.58 -43.77
C SER A 48 3.54 16.06 -43.68
N LEU A 49 3.33 15.52 -42.48
CA LEU A 49 2.99 14.12 -42.26
C LEU A 49 1.54 14.06 -41.79
N SER A 50 0.69 13.53 -42.66
CA SER A 50 -0.73 13.27 -42.42
C SER A 50 -0.94 12.19 -41.34
N PRO A 51 -2.07 12.22 -40.61
CA PRO A 51 -2.37 11.20 -39.61
C PRO A 51 -2.59 9.82 -40.26
N LEU A 52 -1.90 8.82 -39.72
CA LEU A 52 -2.08 7.41 -40.07
C LEU A 52 -3.52 6.96 -39.78
N ARG A 53 -4.28 6.71 -40.86
CA ARG A 53 -5.55 6.00 -40.82
C ARG A 53 -5.28 4.50 -40.69
N VAL A 54 -5.84 3.86 -39.67
CA VAL A 54 -5.87 2.41 -39.53
C VAL A 54 -6.83 1.84 -40.58
N ALA A 55 -6.38 0.80 -41.28
CA ALA A 55 -7.07 0.19 -42.40
C ALA A 55 -8.31 -0.60 -41.96
N VAL A 56 -9.41 -0.38 -42.67
CA VAL A 56 -10.61 -1.23 -42.67
C VAL A 56 -10.47 -2.20 -43.85
N PRO A 57 -10.79 -3.51 -43.72
CA PRO A 57 -10.87 -4.39 -44.88
C PRO A 57 -12.07 -4.04 -45.77
N ALA A 58 -11.87 -4.07 -47.08
CA ALA A 58 -12.87 -3.74 -48.09
C ALA A 58 -13.66 -4.97 -48.60
N THR A 59 -14.98 -4.82 -48.55
CA THR A 59 -16.05 -5.15 -49.55
C THR A 59 -16.26 -6.58 -50.08
N GLN A 60 -17.56 -6.94 -50.06
CA GLN A 60 -18.32 -8.02 -50.72
C GLN A 60 -18.12 -8.18 -52.25
N PRO A 61 -18.69 -9.24 -52.85
CA PRO A 61 -19.30 -9.19 -54.17
C PRO A 61 -20.83 -9.38 -54.17
N GLN A 62 -21.48 -8.77 -55.17
CA GLN A 62 -22.92 -8.54 -55.35
C GLN A 62 -23.71 -9.70 -56.01
N THR A 63 -24.99 -9.77 -55.58
CA THR A 63 -26.26 -10.03 -56.31
C THR A 63 -26.48 -11.29 -57.16
N THR A 64 -27.49 -12.08 -56.77
CA THR A 64 -28.67 -12.44 -57.62
C THR A 64 -29.84 -12.84 -56.72
N ASP A 65 -30.96 -12.11 -56.80
CA ASP A 65 -32.32 -12.54 -56.42
C ASP A 65 -33.02 -13.13 -57.69
N PRO A 66 -34.11 -13.92 -57.63
CA PRO A 66 -35.15 -13.91 -56.58
C PRO A 66 -35.68 -15.28 -56.11
N GLU A 67 -36.49 -15.23 -55.04
CA GLU A 67 -37.76 -15.94 -54.80
C GLU A 67 -37.85 -16.55 -53.37
N ALA A 68 -38.94 -16.25 -52.67
CA ALA A 68 -39.24 -16.61 -51.28
C ALA A 68 -40.59 -17.36 -51.21
N PRO A 69 -41.04 -17.96 -50.08
CA PRO A 69 -40.38 -18.35 -48.81
C PRO A 69 -40.66 -19.88 -48.52
N PRO A 70 -40.49 -20.53 -47.33
CA PRO A 70 -40.93 -20.11 -45.98
C PRO A 70 -39.97 -20.35 -44.78
N THR A 71 -40.07 -19.43 -43.81
CA THR A 71 -40.05 -19.60 -42.34
C THR A 71 -39.11 -20.63 -41.69
N GLN A 72 -37.96 -20.17 -41.18
CA GLN A 72 -37.32 -20.74 -39.98
C GLN A 72 -36.72 -19.59 -39.13
N THR A 73 -37.10 -19.57 -37.86
CA THR A 73 -36.67 -18.63 -36.82
C THR A 73 -35.22 -18.89 -36.42
N GLU A 74 -34.35 -17.90 -36.64
CA GLU A 74 -32.97 -17.88 -36.16
C GLU A 74 -32.91 -17.49 -34.68
N GLN A 75 -32.27 -18.34 -33.88
CA GLN A 75 -31.65 -18.01 -32.61
C GLN A 75 -30.31 -17.32 -32.89
N ASP A 76 -30.08 -16.16 -32.27
CA ASP A 76 -28.83 -15.74 -31.60
C ASP A 76 -28.63 -14.21 -31.66
N GLY A 77 -28.35 -13.63 -30.49
CA GLY A 77 -27.96 -12.23 -30.34
C GLY A 77 -28.50 -11.57 -29.07
N GLU A 78 -28.32 -12.19 -27.90
CA GLU A 78 -28.60 -11.50 -26.62
C GLU A 78 -27.55 -10.40 -26.40
N ASP A 79 -27.97 -9.16 -26.65
CA ASP A 79 -27.37 -7.92 -26.18
C ASP A 79 -27.38 -7.96 -24.64
N TYR A 80 -26.24 -8.27 -24.01
CA TYR A 80 -26.08 -8.25 -22.55
C TYR A 80 -26.03 -6.80 -22.05
N ARG A 81 -27.18 -6.13 -22.07
CA ARG A 81 -27.46 -5.02 -21.17
C ARG A 81 -27.81 -5.63 -19.82
N VAL A 82 -27.01 -5.32 -18.80
CA VAL A 82 -27.46 -5.45 -17.41
C VAL A 82 -28.67 -4.53 -17.31
N GLU A 83 -29.86 -5.11 -17.23
CA GLU A 83 -31.09 -4.38 -17.01
C GLU A 83 -30.93 -3.58 -15.71
N ASP A 84 -31.11 -2.26 -15.81
CA ASP A 84 -31.28 -1.40 -14.65
C ASP A 84 -32.60 -1.80 -13.99
N GLU A 85 -32.59 -2.84 -13.16
CA GLU A 85 -33.64 -3.03 -12.15
C GLU A 85 -33.59 -1.80 -11.24
N VAL A 86 -34.54 -0.90 -11.48
CA VAL A 86 -34.90 0.21 -10.60
C VAL A 86 -35.64 -0.42 -9.43
N ASP A 87 -34.88 -0.92 -8.45
CA ASP A 87 -35.44 -1.19 -7.13
C ASP A 87 -35.85 0.15 -6.53
N ASP A 88 -37.16 0.31 -6.32
CA ASP A 88 -37.77 1.40 -5.57
C ASP A 88 -37.05 1.59 -4.23
N GLU A 89 -36.70 2.84 -3.91
CA GLU A 89 -35.98 3.22 -2.70
C GLU A 89 -36.75 2.82 -1.44
N ASN A 90 -36.43 1.65 -0.88
CA ASN A 90 -36.76 1.36 0.51
C ASN A 90 -35.75 2.15 1.39
N PRO A 91 -36.17 3.13 2.22
CA PRO A 91 -35.25 4.05 2.91
C PRO A 91 -34.46 3.42 4.06
N THR A 92 -34.54 2.11 4.26
CA THR A 92 -33.97 1.43 5.42
C THR A 92 -32.61 0.83 5.06
N THR A 93 -31.55 1.58 5.43
CA THR A 93 -30.09 1.32 5.41
C THR A 93 -29.29 2.01 4.30
N LYS A 94 -29.14 3.34 4.42
CA LYS A 94 -28.14 4.09 3.67
C LYS A 94 -26.74 3.79 4.22
N PHE A 95 -25.82 3.36 3.36
CA PHE A 95 -24.40 3.20 3.70
C PHE A 95 -23.78 4.55 4.07
N ASN A 96 -22.93 4.57 5.11
CA ASN A 96 -22.25 5.77 5.59
C ASN A 96 -20.76 5.45 5.80
N TRP A 97 -19.89 6.08 5.00
CA TRP A 97 -18.44 5.92 5.09
C TRP A 97 -17.86 6.16 6.49
N ARG A 98 -18.51 6.99 7.31
CA ARG A 98 -18.00 7.35 8.65
C ARG A 98 -18.41 6.36 9.74
N ASP A 99 -19.29 5.41 9.44
CA ASP A 99 -19.83 4.46 10.41
C ASP A 99 -19.18 3.06 10.30
N HIS A 100 -17.85 3.03 10.11
CA HIS A 100 -17.09 1.80 9.92
C HIS A 100 -15.70 1.84 10.56
N TRP A 101 -15.20 0.64 10.88
CA TRP A 101 -13.81 0.42 11.28
C TRP A 101 -12.88 0.37 10.06
N TYR A 102 -11.82 1.18 10.07
CA TYR A 102 -10.78 1.18 9.04
C TYR A 102 -9.44 0.72 9.62
N PRO A 103 -8.79 -0.31 9.06
CA PRO A 103 -7.47 -0.74 9.50
C PRO A 103 -6.41 0.22 8.99
N VAL A 104 -5.88 1.07 9.87
CA VAL A 104 -4.95 2.14 9.50
C VAL A 104 -3.50 1.68 9.45
N SER A 105 -3.12 0.63 10.19
CA SER A 105 -1.76 0.07 10.12
C SER A 105 -1.64 -1.34 10.70
N LEU A 106 -0.55 -2.04 10.35
CA LEU A 106 -0.10 -3.25 11.04
C LEU A 106 0.57 -2.88 12.38
N ILE A 107 0.17 -3.54 13.47
CA ILE A 107 0.74 -3.28 14.81
C ILE A 107 2.24 -3.56 14.86
N GLU A 108 2.69 -4.62 14.18
CA GLU A 108 4.11 -5.02 14.09
C GLU A 108 4.99 -4.00 13.36
N ASP A 109 4.39 -3.01 12.69
CA ASP A 109 5.06 -1.95 11.95
C ASP A 109 5.09 -0.60 12.70
N LEU A 110 4.28 -0.46 13.75
CA LEU A 110 4.26 0.74 14.57
C LEU A 110 5.33 0.69 15.67
N ASP A 111 6.02 1.82 15.90
CA ASP A 111 6.95 1.95 17.03
C ASP A 111 6.23 2.60 18.21
N PRO A 112 6.01 1.88 19.34
CA PRO A 112 5.28 2.43 20.49
C PRO A 112 6.00 3.59 21.19
N ARG A 113 7.22 3.94 20.77
CA ARG A 113 7.98 5.07 21.31
C ARG A 113 7.76 6.36 20.51
N LEU A 114 7.17 6.29 19.33
CA LEU A 114 7.05 7.41 18.41
C LEU A 114 5.60 7.59 17.95
N PRO A 115 5.08 8.82 17.91
CA PRO A 115 3.82 9.09 17.22
C PRO A 115 3.99 8.87 15.71
N THR A 116 2.94 8.38 15.05
CA THR A 116 2.94 8.02 13.63
C THR A 116 1.81 8.78 12.91
N PRO A 117 2.11 9.58 11.88
CA PRO A 117 1.08 10.25 11.09
C PRO A 117 0.33 9.26 10.21
N PHE A 118 -0.98 9.46 10.08
CA PHE A 118 -1.83 8.76 9.14
C PHE A 118 -2.90 9.71 8.59
N GLN A 119 -3.50 9.37 7.45
CA GLN A 119 -4.61 10.13 6.90
C GLN A 119 -5.74 9.16 6.57
N LEU A 120 -6.95 9.48 7.03
CA LEU A 120 -8.14 8.67 6.84
C LEU A 120 -9.28 9.55 6.35
N LEU A 121 -9.85 9.24 5.19
CA LEU A 121 -10.95 10.01 4.59
C LEU A 121 -10.62 11.52 4.50
N GLY A 122 -9.38 11.90 4.23
CA GLY A 122 -8.92 13.28 4.11
C GLY A 122 -8.61 13.96 5.45
N ARG A 123 -8.81 13.27 6.57
CA ARG A 123 -8.51 13.77 7.92
C ARG A 123 -7.15 13.29 8.37
N ASP A 124 -6.31 14.22 8.83
CA ASP A 124 -4.99 13.90 9.36
C ASP A 124 -5.10 13.43 10.82
N LEU A 125 -4.49 12.28 11.09
CA LEU A 125 -4.52 11.58 12.37
C LEU A 125 -3.10 11.31 12.88
N VAL A 126 -2.94 11.31 14.19
CA VAL A 126 -1.74 10.82 14.87
C VAL A 126 -2.05 9.54 15.62
N LEU A 127 -1.36 8.46 15.29
CA LEU A 127 -1.41 7.17 15.97
C LEU A 127 -0.28 7.11 16.99
N TRP A 128 -0.56 6.78 18.24
CA TRP A 128 0.45 6.71 19.27
C TRP A 128 0.09 5.68 20.35
N TYR A 129 1.09 5.16 21.04
CA TYR A 129 0.90 4.15 22.08
C TYR A 129 0.83 4.82 23.44
N ASP A 130 -0.34 4.76 24.08
CA ASP A 130 -0.53 5.24 25.44
C ASP A 130 -0.02 4.18 26.42
N LYS A 131 1.14 4.46 27.03
CA LYS A 131 1.77 3.54 27.97
C LYS A 131 0.95 3.36 29.25
N SER A 132 0.08 4.30 29.60
CA SER A 132 -0.71 4.25 30.83
C SER A 132 -1.87 3.25 30.72
N SER A 133 -2.57 3.24 29.59
CA SER A 133 -3.61 2.25 29.28
C SER A 133 -3.07 0.96 28.67
N GLY A 134 -1.91 1.02 28.03
CA GLY A 134 -1.36 -0.09 27.25
C GLY A 134 -2.00 -0.24 25.87
N GLU A 135 -2.68 0.80 25.37
CA GLU A 135 -3.47 0.77 24.14
C GLU A 135 -2.93 1.73 23.07
N TRP A 136 -3.21 1.42 21.81
CA TRP A 136 -3.01 2.37 20.71
C TRP A 136 -4.17 3.37 20.66
N VAL A 137 -3.84 4.65 20.54
CA VAL A 137 -4.78 5.76 20.52
C VAL A 137 -4.58 6.58 19.24
N ALA A 138 -5.67 7.15 18.72
CA ALA A 138 -5.67 8.03 17.57
C ALA A 138 -6.27 9.40 17.93
N PHE A 139 -5.55 10.48 17.63
CA PHE A 139 -6.05 11.85 17.73
C PHE A 139 -6.06 12.55 16.38
N ASP A 140 -6.75 13.69 16.32
CA ASP A 140 -6.53 14.67 15.24
C ASP A 140 -5.05 15.04 15.24
N ASP A 141 -4.40 15.06 14.07
CA ASP A 141 -2.98 15.45 13.97
C ASP A 141 -2.79 16.97 14.02
N LYS A 142 -3.37 17.63 15.02
CA LYS A 142 -3.23 19.06 15.24
C LYS A 142 -3.32 19.38 16.72
N CYS A 143 -2.33 20.11 17.21
CA CYS A 143 -2.32 20.61 18.57
C CYS A 143 -3.40 21.70 18.73
N PRO A 144 -4.32 21.61 19.71
CA PRO A 144 -5.38 22.60 19.89
C PRO A 144 -4.86 24.01 20.23
N HIS A 145 -3.59 24.14 20.64
CA HIS A 145 -2.97 25.43 20.91
C HIS A 145 -2.79 26.27 19.63
N ARG A 146 -2.07 25.76 18.63
CA ARG A 146 -1.73 26.49 17.38
C ARG A 146 -1.63 25.60 16.14
N LEU A 147 -2.32 24.46 16.16
CA LEU A 147 -2.51 23.55 15.04
C LEU A 147 -1.22 22.89 14.49
N ALA A 148 -0.13 22.91 15.25
CA ALA A 148 1.08 22.17 14.89
C ALA A 148 0.80 20.65 14.90
N PRO A 149 1.36 19.87 13.96
CA PRO A 149 1.15 18.43 13.92
C PRO A 149 1.67 17.77 15.19
N LEU A 150 0.84 16.92 15.79
CA LEU A 150 1.19 16.16 16.99
C LEU A 150 2.06 14.95 16.65
N SER A 151 2.00 14.47 15.42
CA SER A 151 2.84 13.42 14.85
C SER A 151 4.33 13.78 14.78
N GLU A 152 4.65 15.08 14.72
CA GLU A 152 6.02 15.60 14.86
C GLU A 152 6.46 15.74 16.33
N GLY A 153 5.61 15.30 17.26
CA GLY A 153 5.83 15.32 18.70
C GLY A 153 6.67 14.15 19.22
N ARG A 154 6.48 13.84 20.50
CA ARG A 154 7.15 12.71 21.18
C ARG A 154 6.27 12.17 22.31
N ILE A 155 6.57 10.95 22.75
CA ILE A 155 6.06 10.42 24.02
C ILE A 155 6.97 10.96 25.14
N ASP A 156 6.42 11.75 26.05
CA ASP A 156 7.18 12.34 27.16
C ASP A 156 7.51 11.31 28.27
N GLU A 157 8.25 11.73 29.29
CA GLU A 157 8.66 10.86 30.39
C GLU A 157 7.46 10.29 31.18
N GLY A 158 6.33 11.00 31.16
CA GLY A 158 5.07 10.59 31.77
C GLY A 158 4.24 9.65 30.89
N GLY A 159 4.70 9.33 29.68
CA GLY A 159 3.97 8.48 28.74
C GLY A 159 2.89 9.22 27.94
N ASN A 160 2.85 10.55 27.97
CA ASN A 160 1.85 11.35 27.28
C ASN A 160 2.33 11.79 25.90
N LEU A 161 1.40 12.06 24.98
CA LEU A 161 1.72 12.65 23.70
C LEU A 161 2.03 14.14 23.86
N GLN A 162 3.27 14.54 23.59
CA GLN A 162 3.75 15.91 23.75
C GLN A 162 4.02 16.58 22.41
N CYS A 163 3.37 17.71 22.19
CA CYS A 163 3.58 18.55 21.01
C CYS A 163 5.01 19.11 20.98
N SER A 164 5.70 18.96 19.85
CA SER A 164 7.08 19.44 19.67
C SER A 164 7.22 20.97 19.66
N TYR A 165 6.13 21.71 19.40
CA TYR A 165 6.20 23.16 19.29
C TYR A 165 6.32 23.86 20.65
N HIS A 166 5.38 23.62 21.56
CA HIS A 166 5.33 24.32 22.86
C HIS A 166 5.30 23.38 24.07
N GLY A 167 5.40 22.07 23.86
CA GLY A 167 5.47 21.09 24.95
C GLY A 167 4.15 20.85 25.68
N TRP A 168 3.01 21.19 25.08
CA TRP A 168 1.71 20.77 25.61
C TRP A 168 1.61 19.25 25.52
N SER A 169 1.26 18.61 26.64
CA SER A 169 1.12 17.15 26.73
C SER A 169 -0.34 16.74 26.88
N PHE A 170 -0.71 15.62 26.25
CA PHE A 170 -2.06 15.06 26.24
C PHE A 170 -2.03 13.60 26.68
N ASP A 171 -2.93 13.21 27.59
CA ASP A 171 -3.12 11.81 27.98
C ASP A 171 -3.88 11.01 26.91
N GLY A 172 -4.03 9.69 27.11
CA GLY A 172 -4.77 8.80 26.20
C GLY A 172 -6.26 9.13 26.02
N CYS A 173 -6.84 9.96 26.90
CA CYS A 173 -8.21 10.44 26.78
C CYS A 173 -8.31 11.74 25.95
N GLY A 174 -7.17 12.32 25.55
CA GLY A 174 -7.08 13.60 24.85
C GLY A 174 -7.06 14.81 25.80
N SER A 175 -7.08 14.60 27.12
CA SER A 175 -7.05 15.70 28.09
C SER A 175 -5.67 16.35 28.09
N CYS A 176 -5.62 17.69 28.11
CA CYS A 176 -4.36 18.38 28.29
C CYS A 176 -3.89 18.24 29.75
N VAL A 177 -2.80 17.50 29.96
CA VAL A 177 -2.26 17.22 31.29
C VAL A 177 -1.12 18.15 31.68
N LYS A 178 -0.51 18.83 30.71
CA LYS A 178 0.61 19.74 30.96
C LYS A 178 0.66 20.89 29.95
N ILE A 179 0.74 22.11 30.47
CA ILE A 179 1.02 23.34 29.71
C ILE A 179 2.24 23.97 30.37
N PRO A 180 3.46 23.81 29.81
CA PRO A 180 4.68 24.26 30.49
C PRO A 180 4.74 25.78 30.76
N GLN A 181 4.00 26.57 29.98
CA GLN A 181 4.00 28.03 30.06
C GLN A 181 2.88 28.60 30.95
N ALA A 182 1.98 27.77 31.49
CA ALA A 182 0.89 28.24 32.35
C ALA A 182 1.32 28.22 33.82
N SER A 183 1.02 29.30 34.55
CA SER A 183 1.18 29.31 36.01
C SER A 183 0.29 28.26 36.67
N SER A 184 0.80 27.59 37.71
CA SER A 184 0.02 26.69 38.57
C SER A 184 -1.01 27.43 39.42
N GLU A 185 -0.91 28.76 39.51
CA GLU A 185 -1.79 29.63 40.29
C GLU A 185 -2.47 30.69 39.41
N GLY A 186 -3.59 31.22 39.91
CA GLY A 186 -4.32 32.29 39.23
C GLY A 186 -5.18 31.82 38.05
N PRO A 187 -5.57 32.74 37.15
CA PRO A 187 -6.47 32.43 36.03
C PRO A 187 -5.92 31.39 35.05
N GLU A 188 -4.61 31.37 34.81
CA GLU A 188 -3.94 30.46 33.87
C GLU A 188 -4.01 29.00 34.29
N ALA A 189 -4.07 28.73 35.60
CA ALA A 189 -4.26 27.37 36.14
C ALA A 189 -5.58 26.71 35.69
N ARG A 190 -6.52 27.49 35.14
CA ARG A 190 -7.78 26.98 34.55
C ARG A 190 -7.60 26.49 33.11
N ALA A 191 -6.52 26.84 32.42
CA ALA A 191 -6.28 26.47 31.03
C ALA A 191 -6.28 24.94 30.83
N LEU A 192 -5.65 24.20 31.75
CA LEU A 192 -5.63 22.73 31.74
C LEU A 192 -7.03 22.10 31.84
N ARG A 193 -8.00 22.79 32.45
CA ARG A 193 -9.39 22.30 32.60
C ARG A 193 -10.31 22.76 31.47
N SER A 194 -9.79 23.55 30.52
CA SER A 194 -10.59 24.02 29.40
C SER A 194 -10.79 22.89 28.39
N PRO A 195 -12.03 22.59 27.96
CA PRO A 195 -12.26 21.64 26.86
C PRO A 195 -11.55 22.04 25.56
N ARG A 196 -11.29 23.34 25.37
CA ARG A 196 -10.52 23.86 24.22
C ARG A 196 -9.04 23.50 24.25
N ALA A 197 -8.53 23.05 25.40
CA ALA A 197 -7.17 22.56 25.52
C ALA A 197 -7.06 21.08 25.16
N CYS A 198 -8.16 20.33 25.07
CA CYS A 198 -8.12 18.90 24.77
C CYS A 198 -7.88 18.61 23.29
N ALA A 199 -7.16 17.53 23.01
CA ALA A 199 -7.05 16.95 21.67
C ALA A 199 -8.31 16.13 21.35
N THR A 200 -8.74 16.16 20.08
CA THR A 200 -9.86 15.33 19.60
C THR A 200 -9.39 13.88 19.47
N ARG A 201 -10.11 12.94 20.12
CA ARG A 201 -9.82 11.50 20.09
C ARG A 201 -10.83 10.71 19.28
N PHE A 202 -10.36 9.62 18.67
CA PHE A 202 -11.17 8.65 17.94
C PHE A 202 -11.24 7.30 18.66
N PRO A 203 -12.33 6.53 18.47
CA PRO A 203 -12.37 5.13 18.84
C PRO A 203 -11.26 4.36 18.10
N THR A 204 -10.53 3.53 18.85
CA THR A 204 -9.47 2.65 18.34
C THR A 204 -9.73 1.23 18.79
N LEU A 205 -9.30 0.26 17.97
CA LEU A 205 -9.40 -1.15 18.29
C LEU A 205 -8.23 -1.90 17.66
N VAL A 206 -7.57 -2.77 18.44
CA VAL A 206 -6.59 -3.72 17.90
C VAL A 206 -7.26 -5.07 17.69
N SER A 207 -7.23 -5.59 16.47
CA SER A 207 -7.74 -6.93 16.14
C SER A 207 -6.87 -7.59 15.09
N GLN A 208 -6.53 -8.87 15.29
CA GLN A 208 -5.75 -9.70 14.35
C GLN A 208 -4.47 -9.03 13.81
N GLY A 209 -3.76 -8.28 14.67
CA GLY A 209 -2.51 -7.60 14.31
C GLY A 209 -2.69 -6.28 13.55
N LEU A 210 -3.93 -5.81 13.37
CA LEU A 210 -4.27 -4.55 12.72
C LEU A 210 -4.76 -3.53 13.75
N LEU A 211 -4.33 -2.28 13.60
CA LEU A 211 -4.89 -1.14 14.31
C LEU A 211 -6.06 -0.59 13.50
N PHE A 212 -7.25 -0.60 14.07
CA PHE A 212 -8.46 0.01 13.50
C PHE A 212 -8.73 1.38 14.14
N VAL A 213 -9.22 2.30 13.31
CA VAL A 213 -9.73 3.61 13.73
C VAL A 213 -11.15 3.78 13.20
N TRP A 214 -12.03 4.29 14.04
CA TRP A 214 -13.34 4.79 13.63
C TRP A 214 -13.22 6.29 13.31
N PRO A 215 -13.58 6.75 12.11
CA PRO A 215 -13.22 8.09 11.63
C PRO A 215 -14.03 9.24 12.24
N ASP A 216 -15.18 8.95 12.86
CA ASP A 216 -16.03 9.93 13.56
C ASP A 216 -15.71 10.00 15.07
N GLU A 217 -15.31 11.17 15.56
CA GLU A 217 -15.03 11.43 16.97
C GLU A 217 -16.27 11.29 17.87
N ASN A 218 -17.47 11.38 17.29
CA ASN A 218 -18.75 11.17 17.97
C ASN A 218 -19.28 9.73 17.79
N GLY A 219 -18.49 8.85 17.17
CA GLY A 219 -18.90 7.50 16.79
C GLY A 219 -18.78 6.43 17.88
N TRP A 220 -18.41 6.77 19.11
CA TRP A 220 -18.07 5.80 20.18
C TRP A 220 -19.10 4.68 20.41
N GLU A 221 -20.39 5.03 20.52
CA GLU A 221 -21.44 4.03 20.73
C GLU A 221 -21.58 3.08 19.53
N ARG A 222 -21.53 3.62 18.31
CA ARG A 222 -21.62 2.84 17.06
C ARG A 222 -20.40 1.96 16.87
N ALA A 223 -19.21 2.49 17.15
CA ALA A 223 -17.94 1.76 17.16
C ALA A 223 -17.99 0.58 18.14
N ASN A 224 -18.44 0.79 19.38
CA ASN A 224 -18.55 -0.26 20.39
C ASN A 224 -19.59 -1.34 20.03
N ALA A 225 -20.65 -0.97 19.31
CA ALA A 225 -21.67 -1.91 18.83
C ALA A 225 -21.26 -2.67 17.56
N THR A 226 -20.18 -2.26 16.88
CA THR A 226 -19.77 -2.79 15.58
C THR A 226 -18.48 -3.59 15.70
N LYS A 227 -18.47 -4.81 15.17
CA LYS A 227 -17.23 -5.61 15.07
C LYS A 227 -16.39 -5.13 13.88
N PRO A 228 -15.05 -5.09 14.00
CA PRO A 228 -14.21 -4.82 12.84
C PRO A 228 -14.33 -5.97 11.82
N PRO A 229 -14.03 -5.73 10.54
CA PRO A 229 -13.90 -6.81 9.57
C PRO A 229 -12.80 -7.78 10.02
N MET A 230 -13.09 -9.08 9.95
CA MET A 230 -12.21 -10.14 10.45
C MET A 230 -11.54 -10.88 9.29
N LEU A 231 -10.25 -11.19 9.44
CA LEU A 231 -9.57 -12.17 8.60
C LEU A 231 -10.18 -13.56 8.83
N PRO A 232 -10.20 -14.43 7.81
CA PRO A 232 -10.65 -15.82 7.91
C PRO A 232 -9.97 -16.57 9.05
N GLU A 233 -10.69 -17.50 9.69
CA GLU A 233 -10.19 -18.29 10.83
C GLU A 233 -8.92 -19.08 10.48
N GLU A 234 -8.73 -19.46 9.21
CA GLU A 234 -7.52 -20.14 8.73
C GLU A 234 -6.22 -19.38 9.02
N PHE A 235 -6.25 -18.04 9.15
CA PHE A 235 -5.06 -17.26 9.52
C PHE A 235 -4.51 -17.63 10.90
N GLY A 236 -5.34 -18.19 11.79
CA GLY A 236 -4.94 -18.64 13.12
C GLY A 236 -4.52 -20.10 13.18
N LYS A 237 -4.59 -20.85 12.07
CA LYS A 237 -4.33 -22.29 12.06
C LYS A 237 -2.87 -22.61 11.76
N PRO A 238 -2.24 -23.59 12.45
CA PRO A 238 -0.81 -23.91 12.28
C PRO A 238 -0.47 -24.46 10.90
N GLU A 239 -1.45 -25.00 10.18
CA GLU A 239 -1.29 -25.44 8.79
C GLU A 239 -1.31 -24.28 7.78
N PHE A 240 -1.45 -23.03 8.21
CA PHE A 240 -1.31 -21.86 7.34
C PHE A 240 -0.07 -21.05 7.72
N SER A 241 0.64 -20.56 6.70
CA SER A 241 1.66 -19.53 6.85
C SER A 241 1.13 -18.22 6.30
N SER A 242 1.32 -17.14 7.05
CA SER A 242 0.81 -15.82 6.72
C SER A 242 1.92 -14.82 6.40
N VAL A 243 1.61 -13.89 5.51
CA VAL A 243 2.43 -12.69 5.26
C VAL A 243 1.51 -11.48 5.20
N THR A 244 1.95 -10.41 5.84
CA THR A 244 1.27 -9.12 5.85
C THR A 244 2.14 -8.09 5.15
N ILE A 245 1.56 -7.18 4.39
CA ILE A 245 2.27 -6.03 3.81
C ILE A 245 1.33 -4.83 3.78
N GLN A 246 1.84 -3.66 4.12
CA GLN A 246 1.14 -2.38 3.90
C GLN A 246 1.93 -1.48 2.95
N ARG A 247 1.24 -0.77 2.06
CA ARG A 247 1.82 0.21 1.13
C ARG A 247 0.86 1.36 0.88
N ASP A 248 1.38 2.58 0.92
CA ASP A 248 0.66 3.78 0.46
C ASP A 248 0.80 3.89 -1.06
N LEU A 249 -0.31 4.11 -1.76
CA LEU A 249 -0.40 4.11 -3.21
C LEU A 249 -0.88 5.50 -3.64
N PHE A 250 -0.27 6.04 -4.71
CA PHE A 250 -0.51 7.39 -5.20
C PHE A 250 -1.54 7.44 -6.33
N TYR A 251 -2.64 6.72 -6.11
CA TYR A 251 -3.86 6.76 -6.91
C TYR A 251 -5.08 6.48 -6.00
N GLY A 252 -6.27 6.79 -6.51
CA GLY A 252 -7.53 6.81 -5.77
C GLY A 252 -8.03 5.44 -5.33
N TYR A 253 -8.90 5.50 -4.31
CA TYR A 253 -9.52 4.32 -3.69
C TYR A 253 -10.31 3.49 -4.70
N ASP A 254 -11.10 4.16 -5.54
CA ASP A 254 -11.94 3.52 -6.54
C ASP A 254 -11.12 2.84 -7.64
N THR A 255 -10.00 3.45 -8.05
CA THR A 255 -9.04 2.86 -8.99
C THR A 255 -8.41 1.58 -8.41
N LEU A 256 -8.00 1.60 -7.14
CA LEU A 256 -7.46 0.41 -6.48
C LEU A 256 -8.51 -0.70 -6.33
N MET A 257 -9.71 -0.35 -5.89
CA MET A 257 -10.77 -1.34 -5.67
C MET A 257 -11.25 -1.99 -6.97
N GLU A 258 -11.29 -1.23 -8.07
CA GLU A 258 -11.49 -1.79 -9.40
C GLU A 258 -10.42 -2.82 -9.75
N ASN A 259 -9.14 -2.46 -9.60
CA ASN A 259 -8.02 -3.36 -9.87
C ASN A 259 -8.07 -4.64 -9.01
N VAL A 260 -8.35 -4.50 -7.71
CA VAL A 260 -8.49 -5.64 -6.79
C VAL A 260 -9.69 -6.54 -7.16
N SER A 261 -10.72 -5.97 -7.78
CA SER A 261 -11.91 -6.71 -8.24
C SER A 261 -11.69 -7.49 -9.54
N ASP A 262 -10.62 -7.20 -10.29
CA ASP A 262 -10.33 -7.83 -11.57
C ASP A 262 -9.20 -8.85 -11.48
N PRO A 263 -9.45 -10.16 -11.43
CA PRO A 263 -8.39 -11.15 -11.45
C PRO A 263 -7.75 -11.36 -12.85
N SER A 264 -8.29 -10.79 -13.93
CA SER A 264 -7.80 -11.03 -15.29
C SER A 264 -6.44 -10.37 -15.58
N HIS A 265 -6.12 -9.25 -14.92
CA HIS A 265 -4.84 -8.57 -15.11
C HIS A 265 -3.66 -9.36 -14.53
N ILE A 266 -3.89 -10.29 -13.60
CA ILE A 266 -2.83 -10.97 -12.83
C ILE A 266 -1.81 -11.64 -13.76
N ASP A 267 -2.26 -12.36 -14.78
CA ASP A 267 -1.37 -13.09 -15.71
C ASP A 267 -0.53 -12.16 -16.60
N PHE A 268 -0.97 -10.91 -16.79
CA PHE A 268 -0.32 -9.92 -17.66
C PHE A 268 0.52 -8.90 -16.89
N ALA A 269 -0.06 -8.20 -15.93
CA ALA A 269 0.60 -7.16 -15.14
C ALA A 269 1.72 -7.72 -14.25
N HIS A 270 1.51 -8.95 -13.74
CA HIS A 270 2.44 -9.63 -12.84
C HIS A 270 3.16 -10.81 -13.48
N HIS A 271 3.40 -10.74 -14.79
CA HIS A 271 4.13 -11.77 -15.53
C HIS A 271 5.48 -12.09 -14.87
N LYS A 272 5.76 -13.38 -14.62
CA LYS A 272 6.98 -13.88 -13.94
C LYS A 272 7.16 -13.39 -12.49
N VAL A 273 6.15 -12.76 -11.91
CA VAL A 273 6.09 -12.41 -10.48
C VAL A 273 5.12 -13.37 -9.78
N THR A 274 3.84 -13.26 -10.08
CA THR A 274 2.77 -14.13 -9.56
C THR A 274 1.91 -14.74 -10.67
N GLY A 275 1.89 -14.14 -11.86
CA GLY A 275 1.11 -14.59 -13.01
C GLY A 275 1.96 -15.05 -14.20
N ARG A 276 1.31 -15.69 -15.17
CA ARG A 276 1.92 -16.04 -16.45
C ARG A 276 0.98 -15.80 -17.63
N ARG A 277 1.41 -15.00 -18.60
CA ARG A 277 0.62 -14.60 -19.78
C ARG A 277 0.07 -15.79 -20.57
N ASP A 278 0.82 -16.89 -20.64
CA ASP A 278 0.41 -18.12 -21.33
C ASP A 278 -0.68 -18.92 -20.61
N ARG A 279 -1.05 -18.53 -19.37
CA ARG A 279 -2.15 -19.12 -18.59
C ARG A 279 -3.45 -18.33 -18.66
N ALA A 280 -3.42 -17.15 -19.26
CA ALA A 280 -4.60 -16.31 -19.41
C ALA A 280 -5.70 -17.06 -20.17
N LYS A 281 -6.91 -17.04 -19.62
CA LYS A 281 -8.07 -17.76 -20.12
C LYS A 281 -9.37 -17.06 -19.70
N PRO A 282 -10.51 -17.36 -20.33
CA PRO A 282 -11.80 -16.84 -19.86
C PRO A 282 -12.03 -17.16 -18.37
N LEU A 283 -12.51 -16.16 -17.63
CA LEU A 283 -12.84 -16.28 -16.21
C LEU A 283 -14.37 -16.09 -16.03
N PRO A 284 -15.15 -17.18 -16.01
CA PRO A 284 -16.61 -17.11 -15.94
C PRO A 284 -17.07 -16.88 -14.50
N PHE A 285 -16.90 -15.65 -14.00
CA PHE A 285 -17.38 -15.28 -12.67
C PHE A 285 -18.89 -15.09 -12.65
N LYS A 286 -19.52 -15.44 -11.55
CA LYS A 286 -20.92 -15.14 -11.26
C LYS A 286 -20.98 -14.30 -9.99
N VAL A 287 -21.73 -13.21 -10.04
CA VAL A 287 -22.10 -12.45 -8.83
C VAL A 287 -23.25 -13.22 -8.18
N GLU A 288 -23.05 -13.65 -6.94
CA GLU A 288 -24.00 -14.48 -6.19
C GLU A 288 -24.79 -13.65 -5.17
N ALA A 289 -24.21 -12.56 -4.67
CA ALA A 289 -24.85 -11.62 -3.76
C ALA A 289 -24.36 -10.19 -4.02
N SER A 290 -25.23 -9.21 -3.82
CA SER A 290 -24.92 -7.78 -3.93
C SER A 290 -25.87 -6.97 -3.05
N GLY A 291 -25.39 -5.91 -2.40
CA GLY A 291 -26.20 -5.01 -1.59
C GLY A 291 -25.38 -3.88 -0.96
N PRO A 292 -25.98 -3.07 -0.05
CA PRO A 292 -25.32 -1.91 0.54
C PRO A 292 -24.01 -2.22 1.27
N TRP A 293 -23.86 -3.44 1.79
CA TRP A 293 -22.70 -3.88 2.57
C TRP A 293 -21.61 -4.58 1.74
N GLY A 294 -21.81 -4.72 0.42
CA GLY A 294 -20.84 -5.32 -0.47
C GLY A 294 -21.43 -6.28 -1.51
N PHE A 295 -20.58 -7.12 -2.09
CA PHE A 295 -20.98 -8.14 -3.05
C PHE A 295 -20.06 -9.37 -2.95
N ALA A 296 -20.54 -10.52 -3.39
CA ALA A 296 -19.78 -11.75 -3.38
C ALA A 296 -20.05 -12.59 -4.63
N GLY A 297 -19.11 -13.46 -4.97
CA GLY A 297 -19.29 -14.42 -6.05
C GLY A 297 -18.09 -15.33 -6.23
N ALA A 298 -18.19 -16.22 -7.21
CA ALA A 298 -17.12 -17.16 -7.53
C ALA A 298 -17.10 -17.49 -9.03
N ASN A 299 -15.99 -18.07 -9.49
CA ASN A 299 -15.98 -18.82 -10.74
C ASN A 299 -16.30 -20.29 -10.49
N GLU A 300 -16.61 -20.99 -11.57
CA GLU A 300 -16.63 -22.45 -11.61
C GLU A 300 -15.27 -22.98 -12.10
N GLY A 301 -14.82 -24.11 -11.54
CA GLY A 301 -13.64 -24.85 -12.01
C GLY A 301 -12.49 -24.95 -11.00
N ASN A 302 -11.31 -25.33 -11.52
CA ASN A 302 -10.07 -25.48 -10.77
C ASN A 302 -8.96 -24.63 -11.46
N PRO A 303 -8.36 -23.64 -10.79
CA PRO A 303 -8.67 -23.17 -9.44
C PRO A 303 -10.09 -22.59 -9.31
N ARG A 304 -10.70 -22.82 -8.15
CA ARG A 304 -11.89 -22.09 -7.72
C ARG A 304 -11.45 -20.82 -7.01
N ILE A 305 -11.94 -19.69 -7.48
CA ILE A 305 -11.67 -18.34 -6.97
C ILE A 305 -13.01 -17.82 -6.46
N THR A 306 -13.09 -17.60 -5.15
CA THR A 306 -14.20 -16.92 -4.48
C THR A 306 -13.75 -15.52 -4.12
N ALA A 307 -14.56 -14.52 -4.46
CA ALA A 307 -14.29 -13.12 -4.17
C ALA A 307 -15.45 -12.53 -3.37
N GLU A 308 -15.13 -11.73 -2.36
CA GLU A 308 -16.10 -11.02 -1.55
C GLU A 308 -15.58 -9.61 -1.25
N PHE A 309 -16.32 -8.60 -1.67
CA PHE A 309 -16.13 -7.23 -1.23
C PHE A 309 -17.04 -6.96 -0.04
N ILE A 310 -16.46 -6.49 1.06
CA ILE A 310 -17.16 -6.04 2.26
C ILE A 310 -16.88 -4.54 2.42
N ALA A 311 -17.95 -3.76 2.36
CA ALA A 311 -17.85 -2.31 2.52
C ALA A 311 -17.31 -1.95 3.93
N PRO A 312 -16.50 -0.88 4.05
CA PRO A 312 -16.22 0.12 3.03
C PRO A 312 -14.92 -0.12 2.26
N CYS A 313 -14.08 -1.09 2.62
CA CYS A 313 -12.71 -1.15 2.09
C CYS A 313 -12.06 -2.54 2.13
N TYR A 314 -12.81 -3.61 2.41
CA TYR A 314 -12.24 -4.95 2.57
C TYR A 314 -12.58 -5.83 1.36
N TYR A 315 -11.57 -6.44 0.74
CA TYR A 315 -11.75 -7.39 -0.35
C TYR A 315 -11.06 -8.71 0.00
N LEU A 316 -11.81 -9.79 -0.14
CA LEU A 316 -11.40 -11.14 0.21
C LEU A 316 -11.35 -11.97 -1.05
N ASN A 317 -10.20 -12.61 -1.31
CA ASN A 317 -10.07 -13.64 -2.33
C ASN A 317 -9.66 -14.96 -1.70
N LYS A 318 -10.42 -16.02 -1.97
CA LYS A 318 -10.09 -17.41 -1.65
C LYS A 318 -9.79 -18.16 -2.94
N ILE A 319 -8.58 -18.67 -3.07
CA ILE A 319 -8.17 -19.49 -4.20
C ILE A 319 -7.98 -20.92 -3.69
N GLU A 320 -8.78 -21.84 -4.22
CA GLU A 320 -8.74 -23.26 -3.91
C GLU A 320 -8.25 -24.01 -5.14
N ILE A 321 -7.15 -24.74 -4.99
CA ILE A 321 -6.54 -25.57 -6.04
C ILE A 321 -6.58 -27.01 -5.57
N ASP A 322 -7.37 -27.82 -6.27
CA ASP A 322 -7.35 -29.26 -6.09
C ASP A 322 -6.17 -29.82 -6.88
N THR A 323 -5.22 -30.43 -6.18
CA THR A 323 -3.99 -30.99 -6.77
C THR A 323 -3.78 -32.43 -6.34
N LYS A 324 -3.21 -33.24 -7.23
CA LYS A 324 -2.90 -34.64 -6.95
C LYS A 324 -1.39 -34.83 -6.95
N LEU A 325 -0.81 -35.05 -5.77
CA LEU A 325 0.62 -35.27 -5.63
C LEU A 325 0.94 -36.78 -5.71
N PRO A 326 1.98 -37.18 -6.46
CA PRO A 326 2.31 -38.60 -6.68
C PRO A 326 2.47 -39.46 -5.42
N LEU A 327 2.89 -38.86 -4.29
CA LEU A 327 3.22 -39.56 -3.05
C LEU A 327 2.24 -39.32 -1.89
N VAL A 328 1.49 -38.21 -1.93
CA VAL A 328 0.64 -37.76 -0.80
C VAL A 328 -0.85 -37.75 -1.20
N GLY A 329 -1.16 -38.20 -2.42
CA GLY A 329 -2.53 -38.28 -2.91
C GLY A 329 -3.14 -36.91 -3.20
N ASP A 330 -4.45 -36.83 -3.03
CA ASP A 330 -5.22 -35.61 -3.26
C ASP A 330 -4.94 -34.60 -2.15
N GLN A 331 -4.64 -33.38 -2.56
CA GLN A 331 -4.30 -32.26 -1.69
C GLN A 331 -5.14 -31.06 -2.11
N LYS A 332 -5.54 -30.27 -1.12
CA LYS A 332 -6.26 -29.01 -1.35
C LYS A 332 -5.36 -27.86 -0.93
N TRP A 333 -4.83 -27.15 -1.92
CA TRP A 333 -4.06 -25.93 -1.71
C TRP A 333 -5.01 -24.75 -1.60
N ILE A 334 -4.87 -23.98 -0.54
CA ILE A 334 -5.70 -22.82 -0.25
C ILE A 334 -4.79 -21.61 -0.14
N ILE A 335 -5.17 -20.54 -0.84
CA ILE A 335 -4.58 -19.21 -0.71
C ILE A 335 -5.71 -18.26 -0.33
N TRP A 336 -5.51 -17.54 0.77
CA TRP A 336 -6.28 -16.36 1.11
C TRP A 336 -5.48 -15.12 0.73
N ILE A 337 -6.13 -14.16 0.08
CA ILE A 337 -5.61 -12.81 -0.15
C ILE A 337 -6.68 -11.84 0.35
N CYS A 338 -6.43 -11.27 1.52
CA CYS A 338 -7.31 -10.32 2.20
C CYS A 338 -6.70 -8.93 2.05
N SER A 339 -7.31 -8.05 1.26
CA SER A 339 -6.83 -6.68 1.06
C SER A 339 -7.76 -5.66 1.71
N PHE A 340 -7.21 -4.84 2.59
CA PHE A 340 -7.86 -3.64 3.11
C PHE A 340 -7.33 -2.43 2.36
N ASN A 341 -8.19 -1.75 1.63
CA ASN A 341 -7.85 -0.67 0.71
C ASN A 341 -8.41 0.63 1.26
N VAL A 342 -7.71 1.23 2.21
CA VAL A 342 -8.20 2.33 3.04
C VAL A 342 -8.08 3.67 2.29
N PRO A 343 -9.21 4.39 2.06
CA PRO A 343 -9.19 5.71 1.44
C PRO A 343 -8.49 6.71 2.36
N MET A 344 -7.31 7.19 1.94
CA MET A 344 -6.55 8.16 2.73
C MET A 344 -6.97 9.59 2.36
N ALA A 345 -6.87 9.92 1.08
CA ALA A 345 -7.29 11.20 0.49
C ALA A 345 -7.57 10.99 -1.01
N PRO A 346 -8.17 11.97 -1.71
CA PRO A 346 -8.29 11.91 -3.16
C PRO A 346 -6.95 11.59 -3.83
N GLY A 347 -6.94 10.56 -4.68
CA GLY A 347 -5.74 10.09 -5.36
C GLY A 347 -4.68 9.44 -4.46
N LYS A 348 -5.04 9.05 -3.22
CA LYS A 348 -4.14 8.37 -2.29
C LYS A 348 -4.87 7.30 -1.46
N THR A 349 -4.35 6.09 -1.47
CA THR A 349 -4.96 4.93 -0.81
C THR A 349 -3.91 4.12 -0.08
N ARG A 350 -4.21 3.60 1.11
CA ARG A 350 -3.36 2.61 1.78
C ARG A 350 -3.89 1.22 1.47
N SER A 351 -3.06 0.35 0.91
CA SER A 351 -3.37 -1.07 0.81
C SER A 351 -2.67 -1.83 1.93
N ILE A 352 -3.41 -2.62 2.69
CA ILE A 352 -2.90 -3.60 3.66
C ILE A 352 -3.35 -4.97 3.20
N VAL A 353 -2.42 -5.80 2.76
CA VAL A 353 -2.69 -7.16 2.29
C VAL A 353 -2.22 -8.14 3.34
N CYS A 354 -3.14 -8.99 3.80
CA CYS A 354 -2.88 -10.16 4.61
C CYS A 354 -3.12 -11.38 3.73
N SER A 355 -2.08 -12.17 3.49
CA SER A 355 -2.18 -13.41 2.71
C SER A 355 -1.86 -14.60 3.59
N ALA A 356 -2.57 -15.71 3.40
CA ALA A 356 -2.29 -16.97 4.07
C ALA A 356 -2.33 -18.11 3.07
N ARG A 357 -1.44 -19.10 3.22
CA ARG A 357 -1.48 -20.32 2.40
C ARG A 357 -1.10 -21.56 3.20
N ASN A 358 -1.67 -22.70 2.84
CA ASN A 358 -1.42 -23.98 3.52
C ASN A 358 -0.35 -24.87 2.89
N PHE A 359 0.37 -24.36 1.89
CA PHE A 359 1.39 -25.11 1.14
C PHE A 359 2.65 -24.26 0.95
N PHE A 360 3.79 -24.92 0.69
CA PHE A 360 5.12 -24.28 0.66
C PHE A 360 5.38 -23.38 1.87
N GLN A 361 5.03 -23.85 3.06
CA GLN A 361 5.16 -23.09 4.32
C GLN A 361 6.62 -22.74 4.64
N PHE A 362 7.57 -23.60 4.27
CA PHE A 362 9.00 -23.40 4.52
C PHE A 362 9.57 -22.15 3.81
N SER A 363 8.94 -21.73 2.70
CA SER A 363 9.35 -20.55 1.93
C SER A 363 8.55 -19.31 2.30
N MET A 364 7.67 -19.38 3.30
CA MET A 364 6.98 -18.23 3.87
C MET A 364 7.63 -17.80 5.16
N PRO A 365 7.61 -16.49 5.48
CA PRO A 365 7.86 -16.02 6.83
C PRO A 365 6.87 -16.64 7.82
N GLY A 366 7.31 -16.82 9.05
CA GLY A 366 6.44 -17.19 10.15
C GLY A 366 7.21 -17.52 11.42
N PRO A 367 6.49 -17.89 12.50
CA PRO A 367 7.09 -18.06 13.82
C PRO A 367 7.85 -19.39 13.98
N ALA A 368 7.73 -20.33 13.04
CA ALA A 368 8.36 -21.62 13.17
C ALA A 368 9.86 -21.58 12.81
N TRP A 369 10.69 -22.36 13.51
CA TRP A 369 12.15 -22.34 13.30
C TRP A 369 12.58 -22.79 11.89
N TRP A 370 11.74 -23.58 11.19
CA TRP A 370 11.97 -24.01 9.82
C TRP A 370 11.57 -22.96 8.76
N GLN A 371 10.90 -21.87 9.16
CA GLN A 371 10.54 -20.74 8.30
C GLN A 371 11.68 -19.72 8.29
N VAL A 372 12.67 -19.97 7.43
CA VAL A 372 13.93 -19.21 7.41
C VAL A 372 13.86 -17.95 6.53
N VAL A 373 12.77 -17.76 5.78
CA VAL A 373 12.60 -16.59 4.91
C VAL A 373 12.15 -15.40 5.75
N PRO A 374 12.95 -14.32 5.82
CA PRO A 374 12.57 -13.15 6.62
C PRO A 374 11.44 -12.37 5.94
N ARG A 375 10.58 -11.72 6.75
CA ARG A 375 9.41 -10.95 6.28
C ARG A 375 9.76 -9.94 5.18
N TRP A 376 10.88 -9.21 5.33
CA TRP A 376 11.31 -8.22 4.35
C TRP A 376 11.66 -8.80 2.97
N HIS A 377 12.09 -10.06 2.91
CA HIS A 377 12.44 -10.70 1.64
C HIS A 377 11.19 -11.01 0.83
N GLU A 378 10.14 -11.51 1.48
CA GLU A 378 8.86 -11.75 0.83
C GLU A 378 8.23 -10.46 0.31
N HIS A 379 8.44 -9.35 1.03
CA HIS A 379 8.01 -8.02 0.60
C HIS A 379 8.66 -7.57 -0.71
N TRP A 380 9.81 -8.10 -1.13
CA TRP A 380 10.37 -7.78 -2.45
C TRP A 380 9.47 -8.26 -3.58
N THR A 381 8.90 -9.47 -3.46
CA THR A 381 7.94 -10.00 -4.43
C THR A 381 6.64 -9.22 -4.37
N SER A 382 6.11 -8.96 -3.17
CA SER A 382 4.87 -8.16 -3.02
C SER A 382 5.01 -6.75 -3.59
N ASN A 383 6.16 -6.08 -3.39
CA ASN A 383 6.39 -4.74 -3.96
C ASN A 383 6.44 -4.76 -5.49
N LYS A 384 6.95 -5.83 -6.11
CA LYS A 384 6.92 -5.98 -7.58
C LYS A 384 5.50 -6.08 -8.13
N VAL A 385 4.57 -6.72 -7.40
CA VAL A 385 3.15 -6.77 -7.77
C VAL A 385 2.59 -5.36 -7.86
N TYR A 386 2.66 -4.61 -6.76
CA TYR A 386 2.23 -3.21 -6.72
C TYR A 386 2.92 -2.31 -7.76
N ASP A 387 4.21 -2.51 -8.04
CA ASP A 387 4.93 -1.73 -9.05
C ASP A 387 4.41 -1.99 -10.48
N GLY A 388 3.98 -3.23 -10.75
CA GLY A 388 3.31 -3.59 -12.00
C GLY A 388 2.00 -2.84 -12.19
N ASP A 389 1.19 -2.72 -11.13
CA ASP A 389 -0.09 -2.00 -11.21
C ASP A 389 0.09 -0.49 -11.30
N MET A 390 1.00 0.07 -10.49
CA MET A 390 1.10 1.50 -10.21
C MET A 390 1.11 2.37 -11.48
N ILE A 391 1.90 1.99 -12.49
CA ILE A 391 2.06 2.81 -13.70
C ILE A 391 0.85 2.69 -14.62
N VAL A 392 0.24 1.50 -14.70
CA VAL A 392 -0.96 1.27 -15.51
C VAL A 392 -2.14 2.01 -14.90
N LEU A 393 -2.35 1.86 -13.59
CA LEU A 393 -3.44 2.51 -12.86
C LEU A 393 -3.28 4.03 -12.80
N GLN A 394 -2.06 4.55 -12.67
CA GLN A 394 -1.81 5.99 -12.82
C GLN A 394 -2.27 6.50 -14.19
N GLY A 395 -1.94 5.78 -15.26
CA GLY A 395 -2.34 6.14 -16.62
C GLY A 395 -3.86 6.14 -16.79
N GLN A 396 -4.53 5.13 -16.25
CA GLN A 396 -5.97 4.98 -16.28
C GLN A 396 -6.67 6.12 -15.53
N GLU A 397 -6.25 6.40 -14.29
CA GLU A 397 -6.85 7.47 -13.47
C GLU A 397 -6.72 8.84 -14.15
N LYS A 398 -5.58 9.14 -14.80
CA LYS A 398 -5.41 10.37 -15.59
C LYS A 398 -6.49 10.55 -16.65
N VAL A 399 -6.84 9.48 -17.36
CA VAL A 399 -7.85 9.51 -18.43
C VAL A 399 -9.25 9.62 -17.85
N PHE A 400 -9.55 8.94 -16.75
CA PHE A 400 -10.84 9.08 -16.07
C PHE A 400 -11.06 10.51 -15.56
N LEU A 401 -10.05 11.12 -14.96
CA LEU A 401 -10.12 12.50 -14.48
C LEU A 401 -10.27 13.51 -15.63
N SER A 402 -9.59 13.30 -16.77
CA SER A 402 -9.73 14.21 -17.91
C SER A 402 -11.15 14.18 -18.47
N LYS A 403 -11.74 12.99 -18.63
CA LYS A 403 -13.12 12.84 -19.11
C LYS A 403 -14.16 13.40 -18.14
N SER A 404 -13.98 13.19 -16.83
CA SER A 404 -14.87 13.77 -15.82
C SER A 404 -14.88 15.30 -15.86
N LYS A 405 -13.71 15.94 -16.07
CA LYS A 405 -13.61 17.40 -16.22
C LYS A 405 -14.27 17.91 -17.50
N GLU A 406 -14.09 17.21 -18.62
CA GLU A 406 -14.67 17.59 -19.91
C GLU A 406 -16.21 17.56 -19.89
N GLU A 407 -16.79 16.53 -19.27
CA GLU A 407 -18.24 16.32 -19.26
C GLU A 407 -18.95 16.90 -18.03
N SER A 408 -18.22 17.52 -17.09
CA SER A 408 -18.75 17.98 -15.78
C SER A 408 -19.59 16.92 -15.07
N GLY A 409 -19.20 15.66 -15.23
CA GLY A 409 -19.99 14.49 -14.89
C GLY A 409 -19.32 13.60 -13.86
N ASP A 410 -20.15 12.92 -13.08
CA ASP A 410 -19.76 11.83 -12.20
C ASP A 410 -19.24 10.64 -13.05
N VAL A 411 -17.95 10.35 -12.94
CA VAL A 411 -17.28 9.30 -13.73
C VAL A 411 -17.93 7.93 -13.55
N ASN A 412 -18.46 7.63 -12.36
CA ASN A 412 -19.08 6.33 -12.09
C ASN A 412 -20.44 6.19 -12.78
N LYS A 413 -21.16 7.30 -13.04
CA LYS A 413 -22.38 7.30 -13.86
C LYS A 413 -22.10 7.13 -15.36
N GLN A 414 -20.89 7.49 -15.78
CA GLN A 414 -20.46 7.42 -17.18
C GLN A 414 -19.54 6.24 -17.47
N TYR A 415 -19.26 5.40 -16.47
CA TYR A 415 -18.22 4.38 -16.55
C TYR A 415 -18.34 3.50 -17.80
N THR A 416 -19.51 2.92 -18.06
CA THR A 416 -19.77 2.07 -19.25
C THR A 416 -19.80 2.82 -20.58
N LYS A 417 -19.87 4.16 -20.58
CA LYS A 417 -19.68 4.99 -21.78
C LYS A 417 -18.20 5.26 -22.04
N ILE A 418 -17.41 5.32 -20.97
CA ILE A 418 -15.98 5.61 -21.00
C ILE A 418 -15.16 4.35 -21.28
N THR A 419 -15.57 3.21 -20.74
CA THR A 419 -14.89 1.91 -20.81
C THR A 419 -15.74 0.88 -21.56
N PHE A 420 -15.08 -0.08 -22.21
CA PHE A 420 -15.74 -1.23 -22.83
C PHE A 420 -15.35 -2.50 -22.06
N THR A 421 -16.31 -3.10 -21.37
CA THR A 421 -16.15 -4.24 -20.46
C THR A 421 -17.07 -5.41 -20.87
N PRO A 422 -16.74 -6.13 -21.95
CA PRO A 422 -17.68 -7.04 -22.60
C PRO A 422 -17.69 -8.47 -22.04
N THR A 423 -16.78 -8.81 -21.11
CA THR A 423 -16.54 -10.19 -20.73
C THR A 423 -17.06 -10.51 -19.33
N GLN A 424 -17.18 -11.81 -19.02
CA GLN A 424 -17.56 -12.24 -17.67
C GLN A 424 -16.48 -11.94 -16.62
N ALA A 425 -15.22 -11.71 -17.02
CA ALA A 425 -14.16 -11.31 -16.11
C ALA A 425 -14.41 -9.91 -15.53
N ASP A 426 -15.15 -9.06 -16.25
CA ASP A 426 -15.44 -7.68 -15.84
C ASP A 426 -16.56 -7.58 -14.79
N ARG A 427 -17.24 -8.68 -14.45
CA ARG A 427 -18.46 -8.67 -13.62
C ARG A 427 -18.23 -8.08 -12.23
N PHE A 428 -17.12 -8.38 -11.57
CA PHE A 428 -16.82 -7.82 -10.25
C PHE A 428 -16.40 -6.35 -10.30
N VAL A 429 -15.72 -5.93 -11.38
CA VAL A 429 -15.45 -4.51 -11.65
C VAL A 429 -16.75 -3.73 -11.78
N LEU A 430 -17.68 -4.23 -12.60
CA LEU A 430 -18.99 -3.61 -12.78
C LEU A 430 -19.82 -3.64 -11.49
N ALA A 431 -19.77 -4.72 -10.72
CA ALA A 431 -20.42 -4.82 -9.42
C ALA A 431 -19.90 -3.75 -8.45
N PHE A 432 -18.57 -3.57 -8.36
CA PHE A 432 -17.95 -2.53 -7.54
C PHE A 432 -18.33 -1.12 -7.98
N ARG A 433 -18.21 -0.81 -9.27
CA ARG A 433 -18.58 0.52 -9.82
C ARG A 433 -20.06 0.82 -9.59
N ASN A 434 -20.93 -0.17 -9.75
CA ASN A 434 -22.35 -0.03 -9.47
C ASN A 434 -22.62 0.18 -7.97
N TRP A 435 -21.98 -0.60 -7.10
CA TRP A 435 -22.06 -0.42 -5.64
C TRP A 435 -21.62 0.98 -5.21
N LEU A 436 -20.47 1.45 -5.70
CA LEU A 436 -19.91 2.76 -5.37
C LEU A 436 -20.88 3.87 -5.78
N ARG A 437 -21.47 3.77 -6.98
CA ARG A 437 -22.48 4.71 -7.46
C ARG A 437 -23.78 4.69 -6.63
N ARG A 438 -24.34 3.51 -6.37
CA ARG A 438 -25.65 3.34 -5.71
C ARG A 438 -25.60 3.58 -4.21
N HIS A 439 -24.57 3.08 -3.54
CA HIS A 439 -24.48 3.08 -2.08
C HIS A 439 -23.38 4.00 -1.55
N GLY A 440 -22.24 4.06 -2.24
CA GLY A 440 -21.10 4.87 -1.84
C GLY A 440 -21.15 6.35 -2.27
N ASN A 441 -22.25 6.82 -2.86
CA ASN A 441 -22.39 8.19 -3.40
C ASN A 441 -21.28 8.55 -4.42
N SER A 442 -20.88 7.57 -5.23
CA SER A 442 -19.85 7.64 -6.27
C SER A 442 -18.42 7.95 -5.82
N GLN A 443 -18.18 8.22 -4.55
CA GLN A 443 -16.84 8.48 -4.01
C GLN A 443 -16.82 8.36 -2.48
N PRO A 444 -15.64 8.11 -1.86
CA PRO A 444 -15.50 8.22 -0.41
C PRO A 444 -15.99 9.56 0.12
N GLU A 445 -16.66 9.55 1.28
CA GLU A 445 -17.06 10.78 1.96
C GLU A 445 -15.87 11.40 2.68
N TRP A 446 -15.25 12.38 2.04
CA TRP A 446 -14.09 13.08 2.57
C TRP A 446 -14.45 14.07 3.69
N PHE A 447 -13.54 14.25 4.66
CA PHE A 447 -13.58 15.33 5.63
C PHE A 447 -12.98 16.61 5.02
N GLY A 448 -13.70 17.73 5.15
CA GLY A 448 -13.26 19.04 4.65
C GLY A 448 -13.46 19.22 3.14
N SER A 449 -13.04 20.37 2.62
CA SER A 449 -13.12 20.70 1.19
C SER A 449 -11.87 20.24 0.47
N ILE A 450 -11.95 19.19 -0.36
CA ILE A 450 -10.78 18.60 -1.04
C ILE A 450 -10.74 18.89 -2.56
N ASP A 451 -11.75 19.57 -3.10
CA ASP A 451 -11.94 19.77 -4.56
C ASP A 451 -10.85 20.62 -5.27
N GLN A 452 -9.81 21.09 -4.58
CA GLN A 452 -8.85 22.06 -5.14
C GLN A 452 -7.43 21.54 -5.36
N GLN A 453 -7.05 20.37 -4.85
CA GLN A 453 -5.67 19.88 -4.99
C GLN A 453 -5.53 18.95 -6.20
N PRO A 454 -4.47 19.11 -7.02
CA PRO A 454 -4.19 18.17 -8.10
C PRO A 454 -3.83 16.80 -7.52
N LEU A 455 -4.45 15.73 -8.04
CA LEU A 455 -4.23 14.39 -7.54
C LEU A 455 -2.78 13.93 -7.80
N PRO A 456 -2.18 13.11 -6.91
CA PRO A 456 -0.82 12.58 -7.09
C PRO A 456 -0.57 11.95 -8.46
N SER A 457 -1.54 11.19 -8.97
CA SER A 457 -1.44 10.57 -10.29
C SER A 457 -1.21 11.58 -11.41
N MET A 458 -1.77 12.79 -11.32
CA MET A 458 -1.62 13.84 -12.35
C MET A 458 -0.26 14.52 -12.33
N VAL A 459 0.41 14.58 -11.18
CA VAL A 459 1.60 15.44 -10.97
C VAL A 459 2.89 14.67 -10.75
N LEU A 460 2.82 13.44 -10.25
CA LEU A 460 4.00 12.64 -9.94
C LEU A 460 4.59 11.98 -11.19
N SER A 461 5.91 12.01 -11.29
CA SER A 461 6.67 11.27 -12.30
C SER A 461 6.63 9.76 -12.04
N LYS A 462 6.92 8.94 -13.07
CA LYS A 462 7.06 7.48 -12.94
C LYS A 462 7.97 7.09 -11.76
N ARG A 463 9.07 7.82 -11.58
CA ARG A 463 10.04 7.58 -10.49
C ARG A 463 9.42 7.80 -9.11
N GLN A 464 8.64 8.87 -8.94
CA GLN A 464 7.97 9.18 -7.67
C GLN A 464 6.82 8.21 -7.40
N MET A 465 6.12 7.75 -8.44
CA MET A 465 5.08 6.73 -8.33
C MET A 465 5.63 5.37 -7.87
N LEU A 466 6.86 5.04 -8.23
CA LEU A 466 7.54 3.79 -7.85
C LEU A 466 8.49 3.95 -6.65
N ASP A 467 8.33 5.02 -5.86
CA ASP A 467 9.13 5.24 -4.65
C ASP A 467 8.69 4.28 -3.53
N ARG A 468 9.30 3.10 -3.50
CA ARG A 468 9.04 2.09 -2.45
C ARG A 468 9.46 2.57 -1.07
N PHE A 469 10.41 3.50 -0.98
CA PHE A 469 10.93 3.94 0.31
C PHE A 469 9.85 4.65 1.11
N GLU A 470 9.27 5.69 0.50
CA GLU A 470 8.19 6.48 1.09
C GLU A 470 6.91 5.65 1.25
N GLN A 471 6.58 4.84 0.24
CA GLN A 471 5.32 4.10 0.20
C GLN A 471 5.28 2.90 1.16
N HIS A 472 6.43 2.27 1.44
CA HIS A 472 6.50 1.02 2.21
C HIS A 472 7.67 0.97 3.20
N THR A 473 8.92 1.10 2.76
CA THR A 473 10.09 0.78 3.59
C THR A 473 10.18 1.61 4.86
N LEU A 474 9.82 2.90 4.82
CA LEU A 474 9.81 3.76 6.01
C LEU A 474 8.83 3.30 7.08
N LYS A 475 7.75 2.64 6.66
CA LYS A 475 6.60 2.25 7.48
C LYS A 475 6.68 0.78 7.92
N CYS A 476 7.35 -0.07 7.15
CA CYS A 476 7.52 -1.49 7.48
C CYS A 476 8.74 -1.69 8.40
N SER A 477 8.52 -2.14 9.63
CA SER A 477 9.58 -2.31 10.63
C SER A 477 10.68 -3.27 10.15
N SER A 478 10.29 -4.41 9.56
CA SER A 478 11.21 -5.40 8.99
C SER A 478 12.03 -4.85 7.83
N CYS A 479 11.40 -4.15 6.86
CA CYS A 479 12.11 -3.58 5.71
C CYS A 479 13.02 -2.41 6.11
N LYS A 480 12.56 -1.54 7.02
CA LYS A 480 13.36 -0.44 7.56
C LYS A 480 14.61 -0.96 8.27
N GLN A 481 14.48 -1.97 9.12
CA GLN A 481 15.60 -2.58 9.83
C GLN A 481 16.57 -3.26 8.86
N ALA A 482 16.06 -4.06 7.91
CA ALA A 482 16.87 -4.71 6.90
C ALA A 482 17.63 -3.69 6.03
N TYR A 483 16.97 -2.65 5.55
CA TYR A 483 17.59 -1.58 4.79
C TYR A 483 18.70 -0.88 5.59
N THR A 484 18.44 -0.55 6.85
CA THR A 484 19.44 0.05 7.75
C THR A 484 20.64 -0.87 7.96
N ALA A 485 20.41 -2.17 8.14
CA ALA A 485 21.46 -3.17 8.27
C ALA A 485 22.29 -3.28 6.99
N PHE A 486 21.65 -3.31 5.82
CA PHE A 486 22.32 -3.36 4.51
C PHE A 486 23.24 -2.15 4.33
N GLN A 487 22.75 -0.94 4.64
CA GLN A 487 23.55 0.28 4.57
C GLN A 487 24.74 0.25 5.55
N THR A 488 24.53 -0.25 6.77
CA THR A 488 25.57 -0.36 7.79
C THR A 488 26.66 -1.33 7.35
N TRP A 489 26.29 -2.54 6.95
CA TRP A 489 27.22 -3.57 6.49
C TRP A 489 27.94 -3.16 5.22
N GLN A 490 27.26 -2.51 4.27
CA GLN A 490 27.90 -1.96 3.08
C GLN A 490 29.02 -0.98 3.45
N LYS A 491 28.76 -0.03 4.37
CA LYS A 491 29.79 0.94 4.82
C LYS A 491 30.95 0.25 5.51
N LEU A 492 30.68 -0.72 6.38
CA LEU A 492 31.71 -1.50 7.08
C LEU A 492 32.58 -2.30 6.10
N LEU A 493 31.96 -2.95 5.11
CA LEU A 493 32.68 -3.73 4.10
C LEU A 493 33.53 -2.83 3.19
N ILE A 494 33.05 -1.64 2.81
CA ILE A 494 33.86 -0.64 2.08
C ILE A 494 35.07 -0.22 2.92
N GLY A 495 34.86 0.04 4.23
CA GLY A 495 35.96 0.34 5.15
C GLY A 495 36.98 -0.81 5.24
N ALA A 496 36.50 -2.04 5.36
CA ALA A 496 37.34 -3.24 5.37
C ALA A 496 38.14 -3.39 4.06
N THR A 497 37.52 -3.16 2.90
CA THR A 497 38.20 -3.15 1.60
C THR A 497 39.36 -2.16 1.60
N ILE A 498 39.15 -0.93 2.07
CA ILE A 498 40.19 0.10 2.13
C ILE A 498 41.35 -0.36 3.02
N VAL A 499 41.05 -0.91 4.20
CA VAL A 499 42.06 -1.41 5.15
C VAL A 499 42.85 -2.58 4.56
N PHE A 500 42.19 -3.56 3.96
CA PHE A 500 42.87 -4.70 3.34
C PHE A 500 43.73 -4.29 2.14
N CYS A 501 43.25 -3.37 1.29
CA CYS A 501 44.04 -2.79 0.20
C CYS A 501 45.28 -2.05 0.71
N ALA A 502 45.12 -1.21 1.73
CA ALA A 502 46.22 -0.43 2.30
C ALA A 502 47.28 -1.32 2.98
N THR A 503 46.84 -2.40 3.63
CA THR A 503 47.73 -3.31 4.36
C THR A 503 48.35 -4.39 3.48
N ALA A 504 47.76 -4.75 2.33
CA ALA A 504 48.31 -5.75 1.42
C ALA A 504 49.70 -5.40 0.87
N GLY A 505 50.09 -4.11 0.87
CA GLY A 505 51.43 -3.66 0.48
C GLY A 505 52.50 -3.74 1.57
N ILE A 506 52.12 -4.00 2.83
CA ILE A 506 53.02 -3.88 3.99
C ILE A 506 53.83 -5.16 4.24
N PRO A 507 53.25 -6.37 4.34
CA PRO A 507 54.01 -7.58 4.63
C PRO A 507 55.07 -7.86 3.58
N SER A 508 56.20 -8.46 3.95
CA SER A 508 57.17 -9.00 2.99
C SER A 508 56.75 -10.37 2.43
N ASP A 509 55.97 -11.12 3.20
CA ASP A 509 55.49 -12.45 2.85
C ASP A 509 54.41 -12.41 1.74
N LEU A 510 54.68 -13.08 0.63
CA LEU A 510 53.80 -13.10 -0.54
C LEU A 510 52.44 -13.75 -0.26
N GLN A 511 52.38 -14.80 0.57
CA GLN A 511 51.13 -15.48 0.89
C GLN A 511 50.20 -14.55 1.67
N LEU A 512 50.73 -13.82 2.65
CA LEU A 512 49.96 -12.85 3.42
C LEU A 512 49.46 -11.70 2.54
N ARG A 513 50.25 -11.23 1.56
CA ARG A 513 49.78 -10.24 0.57
C ARG A 513 48.60 -10.76 -0.25
N ILE A 514 48.68 -11.99 -0.73
CA ILE A 514 47.62 -12.62 -1.53
C ILE A 514 46.35 -12.75 -0.68
N ILE A 515 46.45 -13.22 0.57
CA ILE A 515 45.31 -13.36 1.48
C ILE A 515 44.61 -12.01 1.71
N LEU A 516 45.38 -10.95 2.01
CA LEU A 516 44.83 -9.61 2.23
C LEU A 516 44.17 -9.05 0.96
N ALA A 517 44.79 -9.24 -0.21
CA ALA A 517 44.19 -8.86 -1.49
C ALA A 517 42.88 -9.63 -1.78
N SER A 518 42.83 -10.93 -1.47
CA SER A 518 41.60 -11.73 -1.59
C SER A 518 40.50 -11.23 -0.66
N PHE A 519 40.81 -10.87 0.58
CA PHE A 519 39.82 -10.28 1.49
C PHE A 519 39.35 -8.88 1.04
N ALA A 520 40.23 -8.08 0.44
CA ALA A 520 39.84 -6.81 -0.17
C ALA A 520 38.82 -7.01 -1.30
N LEU A 521 39.07 -7.96 -2.20
CA LEU A 521 38.15 -8.29 -3.29
C LEU A 521 36.82 -8.85 -2.78
N LEU A 522 36.86 -9.78 -1.81
CA LEU A 522 35.65 -10.36 -1.23
C LEU A 522 34.79 -9.30 -0.54
N SER A 523 35.40 -8.43 0.29
CA SER A 523 34.67 -7.35 0.96
C SER A 523 34.07 -6.35 -0.03
N ALA A 524 34.79 -6.01 -1.10
CA ALA A 524 34.28 -5.13 -2.15
C ALA A 524 33.09 -5.76 -2.89
N ALA A 525 33.19 -7.05 -3.24
CA ALA A 525 32.13 -7.79 -3.92
C ALA A 525 30.87 -7.89 -3.05
N LEU A 526 31.02 -8.19 -1.76
CA LEU A 526 29.91 -8.24 -0.81
C LEU A 526 29.27 -6.85 -0.60
N ALA A 527 30.07 -5.78 -0.51
CA ALA A 527 29.56 -4.41 -0.43
C ALA A 527 28.74 -4.04 -1.68
N TYR A 528 29.22 -4.43 -2.87
CA TYR A 528 28.49 -4.24 -4.11
C TYR A 528 27.17 -5.03 -4.13
N ALA A 529 27.21 -6.31 -3.73
CA ALA A 529 26.00 -7.14 -3.64
C ALA A 529 24.95 -6.55 -2.70
N LEU A 530 25.35 -6.08 -1.51
CA LEU A 530 24.44 -5.40 -0.58
C LEU A 530 23.85 -4.12 -1.16
N ARG A 531 24.64 -3.34 -1.90
CA ARG A 531 24.16 -2.13 -2.59
C ARG A 531 23.07 -2.48 -3.62
N GLU A 532 23.32 -3.49 -4.44
CA GLU A 532 22.40 -3.92 -5.50
C GLU A 532 21.10 -4.48 -4.90
N LEU A 533 21.20 -5.36 -3.91
CA LEU A 533 20.03 -5.87 -3.20
C LEU A 533 19.29 -4.76 -2.45
N GLY A 534 20.02 -3.77 -1.92
CA GLY A 534 19.50 -2.61 -1.22
C GLY A 534 18.53 -1.76 -2.06
N LYS A 535 18.62 -1.82 -3.40
CA LYS A 535 17.69 -1.12 -4.31
C LYS A 535 16.25 -1.59 -4.14
N ASN A 536 16.03 -2.85 -3.77
CA ASN A 536 14.68 -3.40 -3.60
C ASN A 536 13.86 -2.70 -2.50
N PHE A 537 14.53 -2.00 -1.57
CA PHE A 537 13.88 -1.21 -0.50
C PHE A 537 13.56 0.23 -0.91
N VAL A 538 14.09 0.73 -2.02
CA VAL A 538 13.99 2.15 -2.38
C VAL A 538 13.26 2.35 -3.69
N PHE A 539 13.80 1.76 -4.76
CA PHE A 539 13.29 1.98 -6.10
C PHE A 539 13.80 0.87 -7.01
N VAL A 540 12.87 0.27 -7.75
CA VAL A 540 13.14 -0.62 -8.87
C VAL A 540 12.24 -0.14 -9.99
N ASP A 541 12.83 0.11 -11.16
CA ASP A 541 11.99 0.45 -12.31
C ASP A 541 11.19 -0.78 -12.74
N TYR A 542 9.95 -0.57 -13.17
CA TYR A 542 9.09 -1.64 -13.68
C TYR A 542 8.69 -1.29 -15.11
N VAL A 543 9.14 -2.11 -16.05
CA VAL A 543 8.89 -1.94 -17.48
C VAL A 543 8.29 -3.23 -18.00
N HIS A 544 6.97 -3.25 -18.17
CA HIS A 544 6.22 -4.45 -18.61
C HIS A 544 6.80 -5.10 -19.87
N ALA A 545 7.32 -4.29 -20.79
CA ALA A 545 7.89 -4.74 -22.06
C ALA A 545 9.28 -5.40 -21.92
N GLU A 546 10.02 -5.14 -20.85
CA GLU A 546 11.34 -5.75 -20.59
C GLU A 546 11.23 -7.11 -19.88
N ILE A 547 10.05 -7.42 -19.33
CA ILE A 547 9.75 -8.71 -18.74
C ILE A 547 9.28 -9.64 -19.86
N GLU A 548 10.26 -10.24 -20.55
CA GLU A 548 10.04 -11.25 -21.60
C GLU A 548 9.21 -12.42 -21.10
#